data_AF-A0A957GT45-F1
#
_entry.id   AF-A0A957GT45-F1
#
_cell.length_a   1.000
_cell.length_b   1.000
_cell.length_c   1.000
_cell.angle_alpha   90.00
_cell.angle_beta   90.00
_cell.angle_gamma   90.00
#
_symmetry.space_group_name_H-M   'P 1'
#
loop_
_entity.id
_entity.type
_entity.pdbx_description
1 polymer ?
#
loop_
_entity_poly.entity_id
_entity_poly.type
_entity_poly.pdbx_seq_one_letter_code
_entity_poly.pdbx_strand_id
1 'polypeptide(L)'
;MAQMYINGRWADAQSSRTYEIKNPATGAAIDTVPFGEAADARTAVEAAVAAFPAWADTSPDDRASLLRKGIALVEKHARDIIDLLTAEQGKPLFEAQGEFHHFLHGMEFYAGLASKIRGSQVPVPPAMGKHNYGLIFKRPVGVAVGIVPWNFPLTLMGTKIGPALIAGCPLIIKPSETTPLATLKVIGLLNEAGLPAGVLQCVTGFGPEIGEPLVTHPAVRRVALTGSSQTGRRVMALAAPEFKRVTLELGGSDPMIVCPDADIRKAINGAMIGRFWNAGQACLAVKRLYVFDAIYDEFVSGLVKKVANYQVGDPTSRPDKPFVRMGPLHAQFQLEEVEAQLKDATDKGATVLVGGKRPNDPALANGFYLEPA
;
A
#
# COMPACT_ATOMS: atom_id res chain seq x y z
N MET A 1 -11.70 18.49 6.70
CA MET A 1 -10.70 18.17 7.73
C MET A 1 -10.97 16.76 8.17
N ALA A 2 -10.15 15.84 7.69
CA ALA A 2 -10.20 14.45 8.10
C ALA A 2 -9.64 14.31 9.53
N GLN A 3 -9.96 13.19 10.16
CA GLN A 3 -9.57 12.89 11.55
C GLN A 3 -8.92 11.50 11.59
N MET A 4 -8.12 11.22 12.63
CA MET A 4 -7.65 9.87 12.94
C MET A 4 -8.80 9.02 13.47
N TYR A 5 -8.65 7.70 13.45
CA TYR A 5 -9.63 6.76 14.05
C TYR A 5 -8.97 5.98 15.19
N ILE A 6 -9.25 6.37 16.43
CA ILE A 6 -8.60 5.85 17.64
C ILE A 6 -9.68 5.39 18.61
N ASN A 7 -9.56 4.15 19.10
CA ASN A 7 -10.47 3.56 20.08
C ASN A 7 -11.97 3.70 19.73
N GLY A 8 -12.35 3.41 18.48
CA GLY A 8 -13.76 3.41 18.05
C GLY A 8 -14.34 4.80 17.76
N ARG A 9 -13.53 5.85 17.76
CA ARG A 9 -13.99 7.23 17.48
C ARG A 9 -13.03 7.99 16.56
N TRP A 10 -13.59 8.94 15.83
CA TRP A 10 -12.82 9.95 15.13
C TRP A 10 -12.17 10.93 16.13
N ALA A 11 -10.90 11.27 15.93
CA ALA A 11 -10.13 12.11 16.83
C ALA A 11 -9.11 12.99 16.09
N ASP A 12 -8.94 14.22 16.58
CA ASP A 12 -7.83 15.09 16.18
C ASP A 12 -6.53 14.64 16.86
N ALA A 13 -5.40 15.20 16.42
CA ALA A 13 -4.13 15.02 17.11
C ALA A 13 -4.19 15.71 18.46
N GLN A 14 -3.58 15.11 19.48
CA GLN A 14 -3.54 15.71 20.81
C GLN A 14 -2.83 17.08 20.85
N SER A 15 -1.91 17.34 19.91
CA SER A 15 -1.25 18.65 19.76
C SER A 15 -2.07 19.67 18.96
N SER A 16 -3.24 19.27 18.42
CA SER A 16 -4.07 20.04 17.48
C SER A 16 -3.34 20.43 16.18
N ARG A 17 -2.12 19.92 15.95
CA ARG A 17 -1.38 20.18 14.72
C ARG A 17 -1.98 19.38 13.58
N THR A 18 -1.90 19.95 12.38
CA THR A 18 -2.37 19.33 11.13
C THR A 18 -1.34 19.53 10.03
N TYR A 19 -1.51 18.80 8.93
CA TYR A 19 -0.77 19.00 7.69
C TYR A 19 -1.68 18.77 6.48
N GLU A 20 -1.30 19.36 5.35
CA GLU A 20 -2.10 19.32 4.11
C GLU A 20 -1.82 18.06 3.29
N ILE A 21 -2.87 17.53 2.67
CA ILE A 21 -2.79 16.54 1.61
C ILE A 21 -2.98 17.25 0.28
N LYS A 22 -2.07 17.03 -0.67
CA LYS A 22 -2.06 17.72 -1.96
C LYS A 22 -2.47 16.78 -3.08
N ASN A 23 -3.18 17.32 -4.05
CA ASN A 23 -3.48 16.63 -5.29
C ASN A 23 -2.25 16.71 -6.21
N PRO A 24 -1.61 15.58 -6.55
CA PRO A 24 -0.42 15.59 -7.39
C PRO A 24 -0.67 16.04 -8.84
N ALA A 25 -1.91 16.01 -9.31
CA ALA A 25 -2.26 16.47 -10.65
C ALA A 25 -2.33 18.00 -10.75
N THR A 26 -2.51 18.70 -9.64
CA THR A 26 -2.75 20.16 -9.63
C THR A 26 -1.88 20.94 -8.64
N GLY A 27 -1.23 20.26 -7.70
CA GLY A 27 -0.50 20.85 -6.59
C GLY A 27 -1.39 21.45 -5.48
N ALA A 28 -2.71 21.49 -5.68
CA ALA A 28 -3.66 22.10 -4.74
C ALA A 28 -3.91 21.22 -3.51
N ALA A 29 -4.23 21.83 -2.38
CA ALA A 29 -4.67 21.10 -1.19
C ALA A 29 -6.05 20.45 -1.42
N ILE A 30 -6.19 19.18 -1.02
CA ILE A 30 -7.43 18.39 -1.04
C ILE A 30 -8.15 18.52 0.30
N ASP A 31 -7.42 18.25 1.38
CA ASP A 31 -7.90 18.35 2.75
C ASP A 31 -6.69 18.49 3.69
N THR A 32 -6.97 18.63 4.98
CA THR A 32 -6.03 18.60 6.09
C THR A 32 -6.29 17.36 6.95
N VAL A 33 -5.21 16.80 7.49
CA VAL A 33 -5.25 15.65 8.41
C VAL A 33 -4.45 15.95 9.69
N PRO A 34 -4.72 15.24 10.79
CA PRO A 34 -4.00 15.45 12.03
C PRO A 34 -2.53 15.05 11.91
N PHE A 35 -1.64 15.88 12.47
CA PHE A 35 -0.24 15.57 12.66
C PHE A 35 -0.12 14.75 13.94
N GLY A 36 -0.32 13.44 13.84
CA GLY A 36 -0.19 12.55 14.99
C GLY A 36 1.25 12.46 15.48
N GLU A 37 1.41 12.35 16.79
CA GLU A 37 2.71 12.30 17.47
C GLU A 37 2.76 11.16 18.49
N ALA A 38 3.85 11.04 19.25
CA ALA A 38 4.07 9.95 20.20
C ALA A 38 2.93 9.76 21.22
N ALA A 39 2.23 10.83 21.61
CA ALA A 39 1.07 10.76 22.50
C ALA A 39 -0.11 10.03 21.84
N ASP A 40 -0.38 10.28 20.57
CA ASP A 40 -1.44 9.61 19.82
C ASP A 40 -1.10 8.13 19.56
N ALA A 41 0.17 7.83 19.26
CA ALA A 41 0.65 6.46 19.16
C ALA A 41 0.42 5.68 20.47
N ARG A 42 0.74 6.30 21.61
CA ARG A 42 0.50 5.71 22.94
C ARG A 42 -0.98 5.42 23.15
N THR A 43 -1.85 6.39 22.92
CA THR A 43 -3.30 6.21 23.07
C THR A 43 -3.85 5.09 22.18
N ALA A 44 -3.40 5.02 20.92
CA ALA A 44 -3.82 3.97 20.00
C ALA A 44 -3.33 2.58 20.46
N VAL A 45 -2.08 2.47 20.93
CA VAL A 45 -1.54 1.19 21.42
C VAL A 45 -2.21 0.76 22.72
N GLU A 46 -2.45 1.65 23.66
CA GLU A 46 -3.15 1.34 24.91
C GLU A 46 -4.58 0.84 24.64
N ALA A 47 -5.30 1.46 23.70
CA ALA A 47 -6.61 0.99 23.26
C ALA A 47 -6.54 -0.41 22.62
N ALA A 48 -5.53 -0.66 21.79
CA ALA A 48 -5.32 -1.98 21.17
C ALA A 48 -5.00 -3.06 22.20
N VAL A 49 -4.20 -2.74 23.22
CA VAL A 49 -3.89 -3.64 24.35
C VAL A 49 -5.15 -3.99 25.12
N ALA A 50 -5.99 -2.99 25.44
CA ALA A 50 -7.24 -3.20 26.16
C ALA A 50 -8.23 -4.08 25.37
N ALA A 51 -8.29 -3.91 24.05
CA ALA A 51 -9.17 -4.68 23.17
C ALA A 51 -8.70 -6.13 22.94
N PHE A 52 -7.39 -6.40 23.09
CA PHE A 52 -6.79 -7.65 22.64
C PHE A 52 -7.40 -8.92 23.26
N PRO A 53 -7.61 -9.04 24.59
CA PRO A 53 -8.08 -10.29 25.18
C PRO A 53 -9.44 -10.73 24.63
N ALA A 54 -10.41 -9.80 24.56
CA ALA A 54 -11.75 -10.09 24.04
C ALA A 54 -11.74 -10.38 22.53
N TRP A 55 -10.95 -9.63 21.76
CA TRP A 55 -10.85 -9.85 20.31
C TRP A 55 -10.16 -11.17 19.95
N ALA A 56 -9.14 -11.57 20.71
CA ALA A 56 -8.46 -12.84 20.53
C ALA A 56 -9.38 -14.04 20.79
N ASP A 57 -10.36 -13.88 21.70
CA ASP A 57 -11.31 -14.92 22.10
C ASP A 57 -12.53 -15.03 21.15
N THR A 58 -12.82 -13.97 20.39
CA THR A 58 -13.86 -14.01 19.33
C THR A 58 -13.57 -15.14 18.35
N SER A 59 -14.57 -15.93 17.96
CA SER A 59 -14.34 -17.06 17.06
C SER A 59 -13.82 -16.60 15.68
N PRO A 60 -12.98 -17.38 14.98
CA PRO A 60 -12.53 -17.01 13.63
C PRO A 60 -13.68 -16.71 12.66
N ASP A 61 -14.79 -17.43 12.76
CA ASP A 61 -15.96 -17.26 11.90
C ASP A 61 -16.69 -15.94 12.18
N ASP A 62 -16.80 -15.53 13.45
CA ASP A 62 -17.37 -14.22 13.82
C ASP A 62 -16.47 -13.07 13.32
N ARG A 63 -15.14 -13.24 13.42
CA ARG A 63 -14.19 -12.26 12.86
C ARG A 63 -14.35 -12.14 11.34
N ALA A 64 -14.53 -13.25 10.64
CA ALA A 64 -14.80 -13.24 9.19
C ALA A 64 -16.15 -12.60 8.85
N SER A 65 -17.18 -12.85 9.66
CA SER A 65 -18.51 -12.25 9.50
C SER A 65 -18.46 -10.72 9.62
N LEU A 66 -17.76 -10.20 10.64
CA LEU A 66 -17.52 -8.75 10.80
C LEU A 66 -16.74 -8.17 9.61
N LEU A 67 -15.69 -8.86 9.17
CA LEU A 67 -14.90 -8.41 8.02
C LEU A 67 -15.76 -8.33 6.74
N ARG A 68 -16.59 -9.33 6.46
CA ARG A 68 -17.50 -9.34 5.30
C ARG A 68 -18.55 -8.24 5.36
N LYS A 69 -19.10 -7.95 6.54
CA LYS A 69 -19.99 -6.80 6.73
C LYS A 69 -19.28 -5.50 6.37
N GLY A 70 -18.03 -5.33 6.80
CA GLY A 70 -17.20 -4.19 6.45
C GLY A 70 -16.90 -4.10 4.95
N ILE A 71 -16.55 -5.21 4.30
CA ILE A 71 -16.35 -5.29 2.84
C ILE A 71 -17.59 -4.80 2.09
N ALA A 72 -18.78 -5.26 2.50
CA ALA A 72 -20.04 -4.84 1.89
C ALA A 72 -20.34 -3.34 2.10
N LEU A 73 -19.95 -2.75 3.24
CA LEU A 73 -20.04 -1.31 3.46
C LEU A 73 -19.07 -0.54 2.56
N VAL A 74 -17.82 -0.99 2.46
CA VAL A 74 -16.81 -0.39 1.58
C VAL A 74 -17.27 -0.40 0.12
N GLU A 75 -17.82 -1.52 -0.36
CA GLU A 75 -18.34 -1.66 -1.72
C GLU A 75 -19.45 -0.65 -2.04
N LYS A 76 -20.35 -0.36 -1.08
CA LYS A 76 -21.39 0.67 -1.25
C LYS A 76 -20.85 2.08 -1.45
N HIS A 77 -19.62 2.35 -1.00
CA HIS A 77 -18.94 3.64 -1.14
C HIS A 77 -17.83 3.63 -2.21
N ALA A 78 -17.85 2.67 -3.13
CA ALA A 78 -16.80 2.48 -4.13
C ALA A 78 -16.44 3.77 -4.88
N ARG A 79 -17.44 4.52 -5.35
CA ARG A 79 -17.21 5.74 -6.13
C ARG A 79 -16.41 6.79 -5.34
N ASP A 80 -16.86 7.13 -4.14
CA ASP A 80 -16.20 8.12 -3.29
C ASP A 80 -14.74 7.72 -2.99
N ILE A 81 -14.50 6.43 -2.77
CA ILE A 81 -13.17 5.90 -2.44
C ILE A 81 -12.25 5.92 -3.66
N ILE A 82 -12.75 5.56 -4.84
CA ILE A 82 -12.00 5.59 -6.11
C ILE A 82 -11.63 7.03 -6.46
N ASP A 83 -12.60 7.95 -6.37
CA ASP A 83 -12.37 9.38 -6.65
C ASP A 83 -11.32 9.96 -5.69
N LEU A 84 -11.37 9.57 -4.40
CA LEU A 84 -10.40 9.99 -3.39
C LEU A 84 -8.99 9.43 -3.64
N LEU A 85 -8.88 8.15 -4.03
CA LEU A 85 -7.60 7.54 -4.42
C LEU A 85 -6.95 8.27 -5.59
N THR A 86 -7.74 8.59 -6.62
CA THR A 86 -7.27 9.35 -7.77
C THR A 86 -6.86 10.76 -7.35
N ALA A 87 -7.63 11.43 -6.49
CA ALA A 87 -7.33 12.77 -6.02
C ALA A 87 -6.03 12.84 -5.21
N GLU A 88 -5.82 11.94 -4.25
CA GLU A 88 -4.66 12.02 -3.33
C GLU A 88 -3.38 11.40 -3.88
N GLN A 89 -3.48 10.36 -4.72
CA GLN A 89 -2.31 9.65 -5.23
C GLN A 89 -2.01 9.96 -6.70
N GLY A 90 -3.00 10.37 -7.50
CA GLY A 90 -2.82 10.76 -8.90
C GLY A 90 -3.04 9.66 -9.93
N LYS A 91 -3.21 8.39 -9.54
CA LYS A 91 -3.50 7.34 -10.53
C LYS A 91 -4.83 7.60 -11.27
N PRO A 92 -4.90 7.33 -12.58
CA PRO A 92 -6.14 7.44 -13.34
C PRO A 92 -7.29 6.63 -12.72
N LEU A 93 -8.53 7.09 -12.90
CA LEU A 93 -9.73 6.44 -12.33
C LEU A 93 -9.81 4.93 -12.62
N PHE A 94 -9.41 4.48 -13.81
CA PHE A 94 -9.43 3.06 -14.15
C PHE A 94 -8.43 2.23 -13.33
N GLU A 95 -7.25 2.79 -13.00
CA GLU A 95 -6.26 2.14 -12.16
C GLU A 95 -6.68 2.17 -10.69
N ALA A 96 -7.26 3.28 -10.22
CA ALA A 96 -7.86 3.37 -8.89
C ALA A 96 -9.00 2.35 -8.70
N GLN A 97 -9.85 2.18 -9.72
CA GLN A 97 -10.87 1.15 -9.74
C GLN A 97 -10.26 -0.26 -9.68
N GLY A 98 -9.16 -0.50 -10.42
CA GLY A 98 -8.41 -1.75 -10.34
C GLY A 98 -7.88 -2.03 -8.94
N GLU A 99 -7.27 -1.03 -8.28
CA GLU A 99 -6.78 -1.14 -6.91
C GLU A 99 -7.91 -1.43 -5.91
N PHE A 100 -9.03 -0.73 -6.05
CA PHE A 100 -10.20 -0.90 -5.19
C PHE A 100 -10.75 -2.33 -5.25
N HIS A 101 -10.95 -2.87 -6.45
CA HIS A 101 -11.43 -4.25 -6.60
C HIS A 101 -10.39 -5.27 -6.10
N HIS A 102 -9.10 -5.02 -6.33
CA HIS A 102 -8.05 -5.89 -5.82
C HIS A 102 -8.01 -5.89 -4.27
N PHE A 103 -8.24 -4.74 -3.63
CA PHE A 103 -8.44 -4.66 -2.19
C PHE A 103 -9.63 -5.52 -1.72
N LEU A 104 -10.81 -5.36 -2.33
CA LEU A 104 -12.00 -6.14 -1.97
C LEU A 104 -11.76 -7.65 -2.12
N HIS A 105 -11.16 -8.06 -3.24
CA HIS A 105 -10.81 -9.45 -3.51
C HIS A 105 -9.86 -10.01 -2.44
N GLY A 106 -8.79 -9.29 -2.12
CA GLY A 106 -7.84 -9.69 -1.08
C GLY A 106 -8.48 -9.81 0.29
N MET A 107 -9.36 -8.87 0.65
CA MET A 107 -10.08 -8.89 1.93
C MET A 107 -11.02 -10.09 2.03
N GLU A 108 -11.77 -10.40 0.96
CA GLU A 108 -12.65 -11.59 0.92
C GLU A 108 -11.83 -12.89 0.99
N PHE A 109 -10.68 -12.94 0.30
CA PHE A 109 -9.76 -14.07 0.40
C PHE A 109 -9.34 -14.32 1.86
N TYR A 110 -8.91 -13.29 2.59
CA TYR A 110 -8.54 -13.42 4.00
C TYR A 110 -9.72 -13.81 4.88
N ALA A 111 -10.93 -13.26 4.65
CA ALA A 111 -12.14 -13.69 5.36
C ALA A 111 -12.41 -15.19 5.16
N GLY A 112 -12.21 -15.71 3.95
CA GLY A 112 -12.33 -17.14 3.63
C GLY A 112 -11.31 -18.05 4.35
N LEU A 113 -10.18 -17.49 4.80
CA LEU A 113 -9.13 -18.23 5.52
C LEU A 113 -9.43 -18.45 7.01
N ALA A 114 -10.47 -17.83 7.59
CA ALA A 114 -10.77 -17.95 9.02
C ALA A 114 -10.91 -19.40 9.50
N SER A 115 -11.65 -20.23 8.76
CA SER A 115 -11.83 -21.67 9.04
C SER A 115 -10.59 -22.54 8.73
N LYS A 116 -9.51 -21.94 8.23
CA LYS A 116 -8.27 -22.62 7.82
C LYS A 116 -7.13 -22.41 8.83
N ILE A 117 -7.36 -21.66 9.92
CA ILE A 117 -6.40 -21.54 11.02
C ILE A 117 -6.44 -22.83 11.85
N ARG A 118 -5.57 -23.78 11.52
CA ARG A 118 -5.46 -25.09 12.18
C ARG A 118 -4.11 -25.29 12.85
N GLY A 119 -4.16 -25.91 14.03
CA GLY A 119 -2.99 -26.48 14.72
C GLY A 119 -2.60 -27.85 14.16
N SER A 120 -1.74 -28.56 14.88
CA SER A 120 -1.38 -29.95 14.56
C SER A 120 -1.15 -30.78 15.82
N GLN A 121 -1.32 -32.09 15.67
CA GLN A 121 -0.88 -33.10 16.63
C GLN A 121 0.44 -33.70 16.14
N VAL A 122 1.40 -33.90 17.03
CA VAL A 122 2.72 -34.44 16.70
C VAL A 122 3.01 -35.66 17.57
N PRO A 123 3.46 -36.80 17.00
CA PRO A 123 3.92 -37.93 17.81
C PRO A 123 5.20 -37.55 18.57
N VAL A 124 5.32 -37.99 19.82
CA VAL A 124 6.56 -37.85 20.60
C VAL A 124 7.34 -39.17 20.63
N PRO A 125 8.68 -39.13 20.82
CA PRO A 125 9.48 -40.35 20.89
C PRO A 125 8.92 -41.34 21.92
N PRO A 126 8.85 -42.66 21.64
CA PRO A 126 8.29 -43.65 22.55
C PRO A 126 8.93 -43.66 23.94
N ALA A 127 10.21 -43.28 24.04
CA ALA A 127 10.94 -43.12 25.29
C ALA A 127 10.32 -42.06 26.23
N MET A 128 9.56 -41.11 25.69
CA MET A 128 8.80 -40.12 26.48
C MET A 128 7.37 -40.59 26.81
N GLY A 129 7.02 -41.85 26.53
CA GLY A 129 5.70 -42.45 26.78
C GLY A 129 4.96 -42.79 25.50
N LYS A 130 4.59 -44.08 25.34
CA LYS A 130 3.96 -44.66 24.13
C LYS A 130 2.63 -43.99 23.71
N HIS A 131 1.93 -43.35 24.64
CA HIS A 131 0.63 -42.71 24.42
C HIS A 131 0.67 -41.18 24.48
N ASN A 132 1.86 -40.60 24.63
CA ASN A 132 2.01 -39.15 24.68
C ASN A 132 2.02 -38.56 23.27
N TYR A 133 1.48 -37.36 23.13
CA TYR A 133 1.50 -36.59 21.89
C TYR A 133 1.66 -35.09 22.19
N GLY A 134 2.28 -34.38 21.25
CA GLY A 134 2.37 -32.93 21.27
C GLY A 134 1.18 -32.28 20.57
N LEU A 135 0.75 -31.13 21.05
CA LEU A 135 -0.23 -30.26 20.41
C LEU A 135 0.40 -28.93 20.05
N ILE A 136 0.23 -28.48 18.81
CA ILE A 136 0.68 -27.18 18.33
C ILE A 136 -0.54 -26.32 18.08
N PHE A 137 -0.63 -25.19 18.79
CA PHE A 137 -1.71 -24.21 18.63
C PHE A 137 -1.20 -22.97 17.90
N LYS A 138 -2.04 -22.40 17.03
CA LYS A 138 -1.82 -21.09 16.42
C LYS A 138 -2.60 -20.04 17.22
N ARG A 139 -1.90 -19.04 17.76
CA ARG A 139 -2.48 -17.94 18.54
C ARG A 139 -2.12 -16.59 17.92
N PRO A 140 -2.95 -15.55 18.07
CA PRO A 140 -2.59 -14.20 17.66
C PRO A 140 -1.28 -13.76 18.32
N VAL A 141 -0.48 -12.98 17.59
CA VAL A 141 0.83 -12.53 18.06
C VAL A 141 0.74 -11.41 19.10
N GLY A 142 -0.39 -10.70 19.17
CA GLY A 142 -0.58 -9.50 19.99
C GLY A 142 -0.93 -8.29 19.16
N VAL A 143 -0.71 -7.09 19.73
CA VAL A 143 -0.91 -5.82 19.02
C VAL A 143 0.05 -5.73 17.85
N ALA A 144 -0.49 -5.41 16.68
CA ALA A 144 0.25 -5.25 15.44
C ALA A 144 0.18 -3.81 14.93
N VAL A 145 1.22 -3.39 14.22
CA VAL A 145 1.29 -2.12 13.51
C VAL A 145 1.49 -2.39 12.02
N GLY A 146 0.66 -1.76 11.18
CA GLY A 146 0.80 -1.80 9.73
C GLY A 146 1.19 -0.44 9.18
N ILE A 147 2.37 -0.33 8.59
CA ILE A 147 2.84 0.89 7.91
C ILE A 147 2.66 0.69 6.41
N VAL A 148 1.86 1.55 5.78
CA VAL A 148 1.36 1.41 4.40
C VAL A 148 1.95 2.54 3.53
N PRO A 149 2.46 2.23 2.32
CA PRO A 149 3.04 3.23 1.44
C PRO A 149 1.98 3.96 0.63
N TRP A 150 2.42 4.93 -0.16
CA TRP A 150 1.57 5.84 -0.91
C TRP A 150 1.07 5.31 -2.26
N ASN A 151 1.73 4.31 -2.85
CA ASN A 151 1.48 3.96 -4.25
C ASN A 151 0.20 3.14 -4.47
N PHE A 152 -0.05 2.17 -3.60
CA PHE A 152 -1.29 1.38 -3.56
C PHE A 152 -1.84 1.35 -2.13
N PRO A 153 -2.36 2.48 -1.61
CA PRO A 153 -2.77 2.62 -0.22
C PRO A 153 -3.78 1.56 0.23
N LEU A 154 -4.79 1.23 -0.58
CA LEU A 154 -5.83 0.29 -0.18
C LEU A 154 -5.37 -1.16 -0.29
N THR A 155 -4.82 -1.55 -1.45
CA THR A 155 -4.37 -2.93 -1.65
C THR A 155 -3.38 -3.34 -0.56
N LEU A 156 -2.37 -2.50 -0.30
CA LEU A 156 -1.31 -2.82 0.65
C LEU A 156 -1.78 -2.70 2.11
N MET A 157 -2.74 -1.84 2.41
CA MET A 157 -3.44 -1.87 3.69
C MET A 157 -4.23 -3.17 3.87
N GLY A 158 -4.95 -3.63 2.85
CA GLY A 158 -5.74 -4.87 2.89
C GLY A 158 -4.90 -6.11 3.22
N THR A 159 -3.68 -6.20 2.67
CA THR A 159 -2.72 -7.27 3.01
C THR A 159 -2.25 -7.26 4.47
N LYS A 160 -2.53 -6.20 5.22
CA LYS A 160 -2.22 -6.09 6.66
C LYS A 160 -3.48 -6.33 7.50
N ILE A 161 -4.60 -5.67 7.14
CA ILE A 161 -5.88 -5.80 7.85
C ILE A 161 -6.38 -7.24 7.81
N GLY A 162 -6.50 -7.82 6.61
CA GLY A 162 -7.03 -9.17 6.41
C GLY A 162 -6.39 -10.21 7.33
N PRO A 163 -5.07 -10.47 7.26
CA PRO A 163 -4.45 -11.49 8.08
C PRO A 163 -4.41 -11.12 9.57
N ALA A 164 -4.27 -9.84 9.95
CA ALA A 164 -4.22 -9.45 11.36
C ALA A 164 -5.56 -9.67 12.06
N LEU A 165 -6.65 -9.16 11.48
CA LEU A 165 -7.98 -9.30 12.05
C LEU A 165 -8.43 -10.75 12.07
N ILE A 166 -8.22 -11.50 10.98
CA ILE A 166 -8.61 -12.92 10.92
C ILE A 166 -7.79 -13.77 11.89
N ALA A 167 -6.53 -13.43 12.17
CA ALA A 167 -5.74 -14.08 13.19
C ALA A 167 -6.12 -13.71 14.64
N GLY A 168 -6.93 -12.66 14.85
CA GLY A 168 -7.33 -12.16 16.17
C GLY A 168 -6.37 -11.13 16.77
N CYS A 169 -5.63 -10.38 15.95
CA CYS A 169 -4.72 -9.32 16.39
C CYS A 169 -5.39 -7.94 16.23
N PRO A 170 -5.39 -7.09 17.26
CA PRO A 170 -5.64 -5.67 17.09
C PRO A 170 -4.56 -5.04 16.21
N LEU A 171 -4.96 -4.12 15.33
CA LEU A 171 -4.11 -3.53 14.32
C LEU A 171 -4.25 -2.01 14.30
N ILE A 172 -3.10 -1.35 14.35
CA ILE A 172 -2.99 0.10 14.13
C ILE A 172 -2.37 0.31 12.74
N ILE A 173 -3.10 0.93 11.84
CA ILE A 173 -2.62 1.33 10.52
C ILE A 173 -2.06 2.75 10.59
N LYS A 174 -0.89 2.94 9.98
CA LYS A 174 -0.33 4.25 9.68
C LYS A 174 -0.09 4.35 8.17
N PRO A 175 -0.95 5.07 7.42
CA PRO A 175 -0.73 5.30 6.00
C PRO A 175 0.48 6.23 5.76
N SER A 176 0.87 6.34 4.49
CA SER A 176 1.79 7.39 4.05
C SER A 176 1.19 8.76 4.37
N GLU A 177 2.05 9.69 4.78
CA GLU A 177 1.66 11.07 5.01
C GLU A 177 1.08 11.73 3.75
N THR A 178 1.44 11.28 2.54
CA THR A 178 0.93 11.86 1.29
C THR A 178 -0.43 11.33 0.84
N THR A 179 -0.87 10.16 1.31
CA THR A 179 -2.10 9.50 0.83
C THR A 179 -2.94 8.83 1.96
N PRO A 180 -3.34 9.56 3.01
CA PRO A 180 -4.07 8.97 4.13
C PRO A 180 -5.59 8.90 3.94
N LEU A 181 -6.19 9.65 3.01
CA LEU A 181 -7.60 9.96 3.00
C LEU A 181 -8.47 8.74 2.66
N ALA A 182 -8.14 7.99 1.59
CA ALA A 182 -8.87 6.77 1.25
C ALA A 182 -8.70 5.69 2.33
N THR A 183 -7.52 5.61 2.94
CA THR A 183 -7.25 4.71 4.07
C THR A 183 -8.16 5.03 5.26
N LEU A 184 -8.28 6.31 5.64
CA LEU A 184 -9.16 6.74 6.72
C LEU A 184 -10.62 6.42 6.42
N LYS A 185 -11.11 6.76 5.21
CA LYS A 185 -12.48 6.47 4.77
C LYS A 185 -12.80 4.98 4.89
N VAL A 186 -11.92 4.11 4.39
CA VAL A 186 -12.11 2.66 4.44
C VAL A 186 -12.06 2.14 5.87
N ILE A 187 -11.14 2.61 6.72
CA ILE A 187 -11.08 2.18 8.13
C ILE A 187 -12.33 2.59 8.90
N GLY A 188 -12.89 3.77 8.63
CA GLY A 188 -14.18 4.18 9.19
C GLY A 188 -15.28 3.17 8.85
N LEU A 189 -15.45 2.87 7.57
CA LEU A 189 -16.46 1.92 7.08
C LEU A 189 -16.28 0.49 7.61
N LEU A 190 -15.02 0.03 7.74
CA LEU A 190 -14.73 -1.27 8.34
C LEU A 190 -15.11 -1.31 9.83
N ASN A 191 -14.95 -0.21 10.57
CA ASN A 191 -15.35 -0.16 11.98
C ASN A 191 -16.88 -0.01 12.15
N GLU A 192 -17.56 0.68 11.24
CA GLU A 192 -19.04 0.76 11.19
C GLU A 192 -19.71 -0.63 11.09
N ALA A 193 -18.97 -1.66 10.65
CA ALA A 193 -19.44 -3.05 10.64
C ALA A 193 -19.58 -3.69 12.04
N GLY A 194 -19.21 -2.98 13.10
CA GLY A 194 -19.32 -3.42 14.49
C GLY A 194 -18.04 -4.04 15.06
N LEU A 195 -16.87 -3.64 14.56
CA LEU A 195 -15.59 -4.03 15.18
C LEU A 195 -15.52 -3.46 16.62
N PRO A 196 -15.02 -4.21 17.60
CA PRO A 196 -14.80 -3.67 18.94
C PRO A 196 -13.82 -2.49 18.91
N ALA A 197 -14.08 -1.48 19.74
CA ALA A 197 -13.20 -0.33 19.89
C ALA A 197 -11.76 -0.78 20.19
N GLY A 198 -10.79 -0.18 19.50
CA GLY A 198 -9.36 -0.50 19.65
C GLY A 198 -8.85 -1.64 18.76
N VAL A 199 -9.73 -2.41 18.10
CA VAL A 199 -9.34 -3.53 17.24
C VAL A 199 -8.73 -3.08 15.91
N LEU A 200 -9.35 -2.13 15.22
CA LEU A 200 -8.82 -1.55 13.99
C LEU A 200 -8.77 -0.03 14.11
N GLN A 201 -7.56 0.51 14.07
CA GLN A 201 -7.30 1.93 14.30
C GLN A 201 -6.47 2.50 13.15
N CYS A 202 -6.56 3.81 12.94
CA CYS A 202 -5.76 4.54 11.95
C CYS A 202 -5.21 5.82 12.56
N VAL A 203 -3.89 6.02 12.46
CA VAL A 203 -3.21 7.24 12.89
C VAL A 203 -2.43 7.86 11.74
N THR A 204 -2.45 9.18 11.64
CA THR A 204 -1.76 9.97 10.61
C THR A 204 -0.56 10.70 11.21
N GLY A 205 0.33 11.21 10.37
CA GLY A 205 1.57 11.85 10.79
C GLY A 205 2.77 11.29 10.03
N PHE A 206 3.97 11.70 10.42
CA PHE A 206 5.22 11.38 9.73
C PHE A 206 5.94 10.16 10.34
N GLY A 207 6.93 9.62 9.63
CA GLY A 207 7.66 8.43 10.07
C GLY A 207 8.27 8.59 11.48
N PRO A 208 9.09 9.62 11.72
CA PRO A 208 9.72 9.87 13.02
C PRO A 208 8.72 10.13 14.16
N GLU A 209 7.65 10.89 13.90
CA GLU A 209 6.80 11.47 14.94
C GLU A 209 5.69 10.52 15.42
N ILE A 210 5.14 9.69 14.54
CA ILE A 210 4.11 8.69 14.90
C ILE A 210 4.57 7.26 14.60
N GLY A 211 5.32 7.04 13.51
CA GLY A 211 5.75 5.72 13.10
C GLY A 211 6.76 5.08 14.06
N GLU A 212 7.81 5.81 14.43
CA GLU A 212 8.83 5.29 15.36
C GLU A 212 8.28 5.02 16.77
N PRO A 213 7.45 5.91 17.37
CA PRO A 213 6.77 5.59 18.63
C PRO A 213 5.92 4.33 18.57
N LEU A 214 5.18 4.09 17.47
CA LEU A 214 4.44 2.85 17.28
C LEU A 214 5.36 1.62 17.25
N VAL A 215 6.45 1.68 16.49
CA VAL A 215 7.39 0.55 16.34
C VAL A 215 8.14 0.26 17.64
N THR A 216 8.53 1.29 18.39
CA THR A 216 9.31 1.15 19.62
C THR A 216 8.45 0.78 20.82
N HIS A 217 7.14 1.04 20.81
CA HIS A 217 6.26 0.75 21.94
C HIS A 217 6.35 -0.72 22.41
N PRO A 218 6.57 -0.98 23.72
CA PRO A 218 6.85 -2.34 24.23
C PRO A 218 5.68 -3.32 24.03
N ALA A 219 4.44 -2.83 24.03
CA ALA A 219 3.26 -3.67 23.81
C ALA A 219 3.07 -4.14 22.35
N VAL A 220 3.74 -3.51 21.37
CA VAL A 220 3.62 -3.91 19.96
C VAL A 220 4.47 -5.16 19.73
N ARG A 221 3.86 -6.23 19.19
CA ARG A 221 4.53 -7.52 18.98
C ARG A 221 4.89 -7.80 17.53
N ARG A 222 4.23 -7.13 16.59
CA ARG A 222 4.45 -7.29 15.16
C ARG A 222 4.37 -5.97 14.42
N VAL A 223 5.30 -5.75 13.48
CA VAL A 223 5.31 -4.61 12.57
C VAL A 223 5.35 -5.12 11.13
N ALA A 224 4.40 -4.69 10.31
CA ALA A 224 4.37 -4.99 8.89
C ALA A 224 4.52 -3.70 8.09
N LEU A 225 5.70 -3.47 7.51
CA LEU A 225 5.98 -2.30 6.68
C LEU A 225 6.02 -2.69 5.21
N THR A 226 5.37 -1.88 4.38
CA THR A 226 5.69 -1.83 2.95
C THR A 226 6.22 -0.43 2.63
N GLY A 227 7.38 -0.30 1.99
CA GLY A 227 8.03 1.00 1.77
C GLY A 227 9.44 0.91 1.20
N SER A 228 10.27 1.93 1.42
CA SER A 228 11.65 1.96 0.92
C SER A 228 12.59 1.08 1.76
N SER A 229 13.69 0.62 1.15
CA SER A 229 14.71 -0.17 1.86
C SER A 229 15.38 0.62 3.00
N GLN A 230 15.47 1.95 2.87
CA GLN A 230 15.99 2.80 3.94
C GLN A 230 15.06 2.78 5.16
N THR A 231 13.75 3.00 4.95
CA THR A 231 12.77 2.95 6.03
C THR A 231 12.65 1.53 6.62
N GLY A 232 12.74 0.49 5.78
CA GLY A 232 12.77 -0.90 6.22
C GLY A 232 13.93 -1.19 7.19
N ARG A 233 15.15 -0.74 6.87
CA ARG A 233 16.31 -0.86 7.77
C ARG A 233 16.07 -0.13 9.10
N ARG A 234 15.50 1.08 9.05
CA ARG A 234 15.17 1.85 10.25
C ARG A 234 14.15 1.11 11.13
N VAL A 235 13.06 0.61 10.55
CA VAL A 235 12.05 -0.16 11.28
C VAL A 235 12.63 -1.44 11.87
N MET A 236 13.47 -2.16 11.14
CA MET A 236 14.13 -3.36 11.65
C MET A 236 15.02 -3.05 12.85
N ALA A 237 15.81 -1.97 12.77
CA ALA A 237 16.67 -1.53 13.87
C ALA A 237 15.87 -1.14 15.12
N LEU A 238 14.75 -0.45 14.96
CA LEU A 238 13.87 -0.05 16.07
C LEU A 238 13.11 -1.25 16.68
N ALA A 239 12.81 -2.26 15.87
CA ALA A 239 12.11 -3.47 16.30
C ALA A 239 13.00 -4.47 17.05
N ALA A 240 14.31 -4.46 16.77
CA ALA A 240 15.27 -5.45 17.23
C ALA A 240 15.44 -5.53 18.77
N PRO A 241 15.52 -4.43 19.54
CA PRO A 241 15.74 -4.50 20.99
C PRO A 241 14.70 -5.34 21.75
N GLU A 242 13.48 -5.42 21.22
CA GLU A 242 12.34 -6.13 21.82
C GLU A 242 11.97 -7.40 21.03
N PHE A 243 12.85 -7.82 20.10
CA PHE A 243 12.66 -8.99 19.24
C PHE A 243 11.27 -9.04 18.57
N LYS A 244 10.76 -7.87 18.15
CA LYS A 244 9.44 -7.76 17.52
C LYS A 244 9.45 -8.48 16.16
N ARG A 245 8.35 -9.15 15.81
CA ARG A 245 8.23 -9.80 14.49
C ARG A 245 8.06 -8.74 13.41
N VAL A 246 8.98 -8.70 12.44
CA VAL A 246 8.92 -7.77 11.31
C VAL A 246 8.62 -8.49 10.01
N THR A 247 7.77 -7.88 9.19
CA THR A 247 7.60 -8.22 7.77
C THR A 247 7.84 -6.96 6.97
N LEU A 248 8.80 -7.03 6.04
CA LEU A 248 9.30 -5.89 5.29
C LEU A 248 9.16 -6.19 3.80
N GLU A 249 8.21 -5.53 3.15
CA GLU A 249 8.08 -5.51 1.70
C GLU A 249 8.71 -4.22 1.19
N LEU A 250 9.83 -4.34 0.48
CA LEU A 250 10.68 -3.20 0.13
C LEU A 250 10.65 -2.91 -1.38
N GLY A 251 11.49 -1.98 -1.82
CA GLY A 251 11.63 -1.68 -3.25
C GLY A 251 12.29 -2.83 -4.03
N GLY A 252 11.94 -2.94 -5.31
CA GLY A 252 12.53 -3.87 -6.27
C GLY A 252 13.06 -3.14 -7.51
N SER A 253 13.98 -3.77 -8.22
CA SER A 253 14.44 -3.35 -9.56
C SER A 253 14.20 -4.50 -10.53
N ASP A 254 12.94 -4.74 -10.82
CA ASP A 254 12.50 -6.04 -11.34
C ASP A 254 12.83 -6.17 -12.83
N PRO A 255 13.47 -7.28 -13.24
CA PRO A 255 13.82 -7.52 -14.62
C PRO A 255 12.66 -8.15 -15.39
N MET A 256 12.48 -7.74 -16.64
CA MET A 256 11.76 -8.50 -17.66
C MET A 256 12.76 -8.99 -18.70
N ILE A 257 12.76 -10.28 -18.99
CA ILE A 257 13.67 -10.91 -19.96
C ILE A 257 12.83 -11.40 -21.15
N VAL A 258 13.15 -10.92 -22.35
CA VAL A 258 12.45 -11.26 -23.59
C VAL A 258 13.34 -12.18 -24.43
N CYS A 259 13.06 -13.48 -24.36
CA CYS A 259 13.80 -14.52 -25.08
C CYS A 259 13.61 -14.42 -26.60
N PRO A 260 14.55 -14.99 -27.41
CA PRO A 260 14.46 -14.93 -28.88
C PRO A 260 13.20 -15.55 -29.49
N ASP A 261 12.58 -16.49 -28.78
CA ASP A 261 11.36 -17.22 -29.18
C ASP A 261 10.08 -16.60 -28.60
N ALA A 262 10.19 -15.46 -27.91
CA ALA A 262 9.04 -14.79 -27.32
C ALA A 262 8.09 -14.26 -28.39
N ASP A 263 6.78 -14.30 -28.10
CA ASP A 263 5.79 -13.54 -28.85
C ASP A 263 6.03 -12.04 -28.60
N ILE A 264 6.67 -11.38 -29.57
CA ILE A 264 7.11 -9.99 -29.47
C ILE A 264 5.94 -9.05 -29.14
N ARG A 265 4.77 -9.27 -29.72
CA ARG A 265 3.59 -8.41 -29.47
C ARG A 265 3.12 -8.55 -28.03
N LYS A 266 3.04 -9.78 -27.51
CA LYS A 266 2.68 -10.02 -26.11
C LYS A 266 3.74 -9.49 -25.16
N ALA A 267 5.01 -9.65 -25.49
CA ALA A 267 6.12 -9.14 -24.69
C ALA A 267 6.09 -7.61 -24.61
N ILE A 268 5.87 -6.90 -25.73
CA ILE A 268 5.68 -5.45 -25.74
C ILE A 268 4.47 -5.06 -24.88
N ASN A 269 3.33 -5.76 -25.01
CA ASN A 269 2.16 -5.49 -24.18
C ASN A 269 2.43 -5.67 -22.68
N GLY A 270 3.16 -6.73 -22.31
CA GLY A 270 3.60 -6.99 -20.94
C GLY A 270 4.54 -5.91 -20.42
N ALA A 271 5.51 -5.47 -21.22
CA ALA A 271 6.42 -4.38 -20.86
C ALA A 271 5.68 -3.05 -20.65
N MET A 272 4.70 -2.73 -21.51
CA MET A 272 3.89 -1.52 -21.36
C MET A 272 3.14 -1.49 -20.02
N ILE A 273 2.42 -2.57 -19.70
CA ILE A 273 1.65 -2.66 -18.45
C ILE A 273 2.62 -2.69 -17.25
N GLY A 274 3.65 -3.54 -17.32
CA GLY A 274 4.60 -3.74 -16.24
C GLY A 274 5.45 -2.51 -15.92
N ARG A 275 5.68 -1.61 -16.89
CA ARG A 275 6.46 -0.38 -16.67
C ARG A 275 5.61 0.84 -16.34
N PHE A 276 4.50 1.05 -17.04
CA PHE A 276 3.81 2.35 -17.01
C PHE A 276 2.51 2.38 -16.21
N TRP A 277 2.02 1.23 -15.73
CA TRP A 277 0.89 1.20 -14.79
C TRP A 277 1.23 2.01 -13.53
N ASN A 278 0.32 2.88 -13.09
CA ASN A 278 0.51 3.81 -11.98
C ASN A 278 1.75 4.70 -12.14
N ALA A 279 2.03 5.14 -13.37
CA ALA A 279 3.24 5.88 -13.74
C ALA A 279 4.55 5.16 -13.35
N GLY A 280 4.52 3.82 -13.33
CA GLY A 280 5.64 2.99 -12.90
C GLY A 280 5.94 3.01 -11.40
N GLN A 281 5.04 3.59 -10.60
CA GLN A 281 5.14 3.67 -9.14
C GLN A 281 4.70 2.35 -8.49
N ALA A 282 5.26 1.23 -8.91
CA ALA A 282 5.03 -0.07 -8.32
C ALA A 282 6.34 -0.71 -7.86
N CYS A 283 6.33 -1.37 -6.69
CA CYS A 283 7.48 -2.16 -6.24
C CYS A 283 7.83 -3.23 -7.28
N LEU A 284 6.79 -3.84 -7.86
CA LEU A 284 6.84 -4.90 -8.88
C LEU A 284 7.06 -4.39 -10.33
N ALA A 285 7.23 -3.07 -10.51
CA ALA A 285 7.34 -2.52 -11.87
C ALA A 285 8.57 -3.06 -12.57
N VAL A 286 8.45 -3.32 -13.88
CA VAL A 286 9.58 -3.63 -14.76
C VAL A 286 10.49 -2.41 -14.79
N LYS A 287 11.65 -2.48 -14.13
CA LYS A 287 12.63 -1.38 -14.10
C LYS A 287 13.86 -1.67 -14.96
N ARG A 288 14.02 -2.92 -15.38
CA ARG A 288 15.08 -3.37 -16.28
C ARG A 288 14.49 -4.29 -17.34
N LEU A 289 14.79 -4.05 -18.60
CA LEU A 289 14.29 -4.84 -19.71
C LEU A 289 15.49 -5.41 -20.48
N TYR A 290 15.60 -6.74 -20.50
CA TYR A 290 16.67 -7.46 -21.19
C TYR A 290 16.08 -8.14 -22.42
N VAL A 291 16.61 -7.82 -23.59
CA VAL A 291 16.14 -8.32 -24.88
C VAL A 291 17.31 -8.93 -25.61
N PHE A 292 17.13 -10.12 -26.18
CA PHE A 292 18.19 -10.79 -26.93
C PHE A 292 18.39 -10.14 -28.31
N ASP A 293 19.64 -10.07 -28.75
CA ASP A 293 20.06 -9.40 -29.99
C ASP A 293 19.23 -9.80 -31.22
N ALA A 294 18.87 -11.08 -31.33
CA ALA A 294 18.11 -11.63 -32.46
C ALA A 294 16.75 -10.95 -32.70
N ILE A 295 16.15 -10.35 -31.68
CA ILE A 295 14.84 -9.68 -31.74
C ILE A 295 14.89 -8.23 -31.26
N TYR A 296 16.08 -7.70 -30.96
CA TYR A 296 16.26 -6.41 -30.30
C TYR A 296 15.63 -5.26 -31.08
N ASP A 297 15.96 -5.12 -32.36
CA ASP A 297 15.50 -4.00 -33.19
C ASP A 297 13.98 -4.01 -33.38
N GLU A 298 13.40 -5.19 -33.65
CA GLU A 298 11.95 -5.34 -33.81
C GLU A 298 11.22 -4.99 -32.50
N PHE A 299 11.70 -5.54 -31.39
CA PHE A 299 11.10 -5.33 -30.08
C PHE A 299 11.19 -3.86 -29.64
N VAL A 300 12.38 -3.25 -29.70
CA VAL A 300 12.61 -1.86 -29.27
C VAL A 300 11.83 -0.89 -30.15
N SER A 301 11.84 -1.07 -31.48
CA SER A 301 11.04 -0.24 -32.39
C SER A 301 9.55 -0.34 -32.08
N GLY A 302 9.04 -1.55 -31.85
CA GLY A 302 7.64 -1.77 -31.50
C GLY A 302 7.26 -1.17 -30.15
N LEU A 303 8.13 -1.29 -29.15
CA LEU A 303 7.93 -0.70 -27.83
C LEU A 303 7.90 0.82 -27.90
N VAL A 304 8.90 1.45 -28.53
CA VAL A 304 9.00 2.92 -28.68
C VAL A 304 7.76 3.47 -29.37
N LYS A 305 7.31 2.85 -30.47
CA LYS A 305 6.07 3.26 -31.16
C LYS A 305 4.86 3.22 -30.23
N LYS A 306 4.79 2.23 -29.34
CA LYS A 306 3.66 2.08 -28.43
C LYS A 306 3.73 3.04 -27.24
N VAL A 307 4.93 3.30 -26.72
CA VAL A 307 5.17 4.30 -25.66
C VAL A 307 4.88 5.71 -26.18
N ALA A 308 5.25 6.04 -27.42
CA ALA A 308 4.94 7.34 -28.02
C ALA A 308 3.44 7.64 -28.12
N ASN A 309 2.57 6.62 -28.01
CA ASN A 309 1.12 6.77 -27.98
C ASN A 309 0.54 6.86 -26.55
N TYR A 310 1.36 6.75 -25.49
CA TYR A 310 0.91 7.01 -24.13
C TYR A 310 0.70 8.51 -23.93
N GLN A 311 -0.41 8.85 -23.29
CA GLN A 311 -0.75 10.23 -22.97
C GLN A 311 -0.80 10.40 -21.47
N VAL A 312 -0.10 11.42 -21.00
CA VAL A 312 -0.23 11.96 -19.65
C VAL A 312 -1.39 12.96 -19.63
N GLY A 313 -2.11 13.05 -18.52
CA GLY A 313 -3.21 14.00 -18.42
C GLY A 313 -3.96 13.91 -17.10
N ASP A 314 -5.02 14.70 -17.01
CA ASP A 314 -5.90 14.73 -15.84
C ASP A 314 -6.42 13.31 -15.51
N PRO A 315 -6.08 12.76 -14.32
CA PRO A 315 -6.43 11.40 -13.96
C PRO A 315 -7.94 11.20 -13.72
N THR A 316 -8.73 12.29 -13.65
CA THR A 316 -10.19 12.27 -13.52
C THR A 316 -10.93 12.25 -14.86
N SER A 317 -10.20 12.43 -15.98
CA SER A 317 -10.80 12.49 -17.31
C SER A 317 -11.48 11.17 -17.71
N ARG A 318 -12.68 11.30 -18.29
CA ARG A 318 -13.58 10.19 -18.70
C ARG A 318 -13.44 9.85 -20.19
N PRO A 319 -13.91 8.67 -20.66
CA PRO A 319 -13.44 7.97 -21.86
C PRO A 319 -13.79 8.59 -23.23
N ASP A 320 -14.21 9.85 -23.28
CA ASP A 320 -14.62 10.54 -24.51
C ASP A 320 -13.41 11.11 -25.28
N LYS A 321 -12.22 11.07 -24.66
CA LYS A 321 -10.92 11.44 -25.21
C LYS A 321 -9.97 10.25 -25.06
N PRO A 322 -8.90 10.12 -25.89
CA PRO A 322 -7.95 9.01 -25.76
C PRO A 322 -7.60 8.79 -24.29
N PHE A 323 -7.81 7.56 -23.80
CA PHE A 323 -7.60 7.18 -22.40
C PHE A 323 -6.29 7.81 -21.90
N VAL A 324 -6.37 8.72 -20.92
CA VAL A 324 -5.18 9.09 -20.15
C VAL A 324 -4.62 7.79 -19.62
N ARG A 325 -3.44 7.41 -20.13
CA ARG A 325 -2.84 6.12 -19.80
C ARG A 325 -1.93 6.23 -18.59
N MET A 326 -1.60 7.46 -18.18
CA MET A 326 -0.66 7.71 -17.10
C MET A 326 -1.00 9.03 -16.40
N GLY A 327 -1.16 8.98 -15.08
CA GLY A 327 -1.30 10.17 -14.23
C GLY A 327 0.06 10.79 -13.87
N PRO A 328 0.08 11.79 -12.97
CA PRO A 328 1.31 12.33 -12.42
C PRO A 328 2.02 11.33 -11.50
N LEU A 329 3.27 11.62 -11.17
CA LEU A 329 3.93 11.06 -10.00
C LEU A 329 3.27 11.61 -8.74
N HIS A 330 3.24 10.85 -7.64
CA HIS A 330 2.39 11.18 -6.50
C HIS A 330 2.88 12.42 -5.69
N ALA A 331 4.12 12.86 -5.88
CA ALA A 331 4.68 13.98 -5.13
C ALA A 331 5.86 14.64 -5.88
N GLN A 332 6.09 15.92 -5.59
CA GLN A 332 7.18 16.71 -6.18
C GLN A 332 8.56 16.04 -6.02
N PHE A 333 8.89 15.51 -4.84
CA PHE A 333 10.18 14.87 -4.61
C PHE A 333 10.37 13.59 -5.43
N GLN A 334 9.29 12.89 -5.81
CA GLN A 334 9.40 11.75 -6.72
C GLN A 334 9.64 12.17 -8.15
N LEU A 335 9.02 13.27 -8.60
CA LEU A 335 9.32 13.83 -9.92
C LEU A 335 10.81 14.19 -10.02
N GLU A 336 11.32 14.91 -9.02
CA GLU A 336 12.73 15.29 -8.94
C GLU A 336 13.65 14.05 -8.91
N GLU A 337 13.28 13.00 -8.18
CA GLU A 337 14.04 11.75 -8.14
C GLU A 337 14.11 11.07 -9.52
N VAL A 338 12.98 10.98 -10.23
CA VAL A 338 12.95 10.35 -11.57
C VAL A 338 13.70 11.20 -12.59
N GLU A 339 13.58 12.53 -12.54
CA GLU A 339 14.35 13.44 -13.39
C GLU A 339 15.86 13.32 -13.15
N ALA A 340 16.28 13.19 -11.88
CA ALA A 340 17.67 12.97 -11.51
C ALA A 340 18.18 11.62 -12.03
N GLN A 341 17.39 10.55 -11.94
CA GLN A 341 17.75 9.23 -12.50
C GLN A 341 17.89 9.27 -14.02
N LEU A 342 16.97 9.96 -14.72
CA LEU A 342 17.05 10.13 -16.17
C LEU A 342 18.31 10.89 -16.57
N LYS A 343 18.61 12.00 -15.87
CA LYS A 343 19.82 12.78 -16.10
C LYS A 343 21.08 11.95 -15.87
N ASP A 344 21.17 11.25 -14.74
CA ASP A 344 22.31 10.39 -14.41
C ASP A 344 22.54 9.30 -15.48
N ALA A 345 21.46 8.69 -16.00
CA ALA A 345 21.56 7.72 -17.08
C ALA A 345 22.12 8.36 -18.37
N THR A 346 21.64 9.54 -18.76
CA THR A 346 22.13 10.24 -19.96
C THR A 346 23.56 10.75 -19.83
N ASP A 347 23.95 11.25 -18.65
CA ASP A 347 25.32 11.67 -18.35
C ASP A 347 26.30 10.49 -18.45
N LYS A 348 25.82 9.26 -18.20
CA LYS A 348 26.56 8.00 -18.34
C LYS A 348 26.47 7.36 -19.73
N GLY A 349 25.86 8.05 -20.71
CA GLY A 349 25.83 7.62 -22.11
C GLY A 349 24.58 6.85 -22.54
N ALA A 350 23.54 6.75 -21.71
CA ALA A 350 22.26 6.23 -22.15
C ALA A 350 21.58 7.19 -23.14
N THR A 351 20.80 6.65 -24.08
CA THR A 351 19.99 7.44 -25.02
C THR A 351 18.52 7.33 -24.67
N VAL A 352 17.84 8.48 -24.54
CA VAL A 352 16.38 8.53 -24.37
C VAL A 352 15.73 8.31 -25.74
N LEU A 353 15.01 7.20 -25.89
CA LEU A 353 14.38 6.83 -27.17
C LEU A 353 13.02 7.53 -27.39
N VAL A 354 12.33 7.91 -26.31
CA VAL A 354 11.02 8.57 -26.32
C VAL A 354 10.78 9.27 -24.99
N GLY A 355 10.04 10.39 -25.00
CA GLY A 355 9.59 11.09 -23.79
C GLY A 355 10.69 11.61 -22.87
N GLY A 356 10.54 11.40 -21.56
CA GLY A 356 11.50 11.81 -20.54
C GLY A 356 11.51 13.30 -20.22
N LYS A 357 10.44 14.02 -20.59
CA LYS A 357 10.30 15.46 -20.34
C LYS A 357 9.00 15.74 -19.60
N ARG A 358 8.92 16.89 -18.93
CA ARG A 358 7.64 17.39 -18.45
C ARG A 358 6.74 17.74 -19.64
N PRO A 359 5.43 17.47 -19.59
CA PRO A 359 4.52 17.84 -20.67
C PRO A 359 4.43 19.36 -20.83
N ASN A 360 4.31 19.82 -22.07
CA ASN A 360 4.20 21.25 -22.40
C ASN A 360 2.77 21.81 -22.32
N ASP A 361 1.78 20.99 -21.96
CA ASP A 361 0.39 21.41 -21.82
C ASP A 361 0.24 22.34 -20.60
N PRO A 362 -0.19 23.61 -20.77
CA PRO A 362 -0.41 24.53 -19.66
C PRO A 362 -1.39 24.01 -18.60
N ALA A 363 -2.33 23.15 -18.98
CA ALA A 363 -3.27 22.54 -18.03
C ALA A 363 -2.59 21.56 -17.05
N LEU A 364 -1.41 21.04 -17.41
CA LEU A 364 -0.65 20.08 -16.60
C LEU A 364 0.52 20.73 -15.85
N ALA A 365 0.78 22.01 -16.06
CA ALA A 365 2.00 22.70 -15.58
C ALA A 365 2.18 22.67 -14.05
N ASN A 366 1.08 22.61 -13.30
CA ASN A 366 1.10 22.60 -11.82
C ASN A 366 1.13 21.19 -11.22
N GLY A 367 0.97 20.15 -12.05
CA GLY A 367 1.02 18.76 -11.61
C GLY A 367 2.41 18.14 -11.74
N PHE A 368 2.63 17.04 -11.04
CA PHE A 368 3.91 16.34 -11.01
C PHE A 368 4.04 15.35 -12.19
N TYR A 369 3.80 15.83 -13.40
CA TYR A 369 3.79 15.00 -14.61
C TYR A 369 5.17 14.82 -15.23
N LEU A 370 5.41 13.62 -15.75
CA LEU A 370 6.56 13.28 -16.59
C LEU A 370 6.09 12.38 -17.73
N GLU A 371 6.51 12.68 -18.95
CA GLU A 371 6.28 11.82 -20.11
C GLU A 371 6.93 10.44 -19.91
N PRO A 372 6.31 9.36 -20.42
CA PRO A 372 6.88 8.02 -20.30
C PRO A 372 8.21 7.93 -21.07
N ALA A 373 9.23 7.38 -20.42
CA ALA A 373 10.59 7.24 -20.94
C ALA A 373 11.10 5.80 -20.85
#